data_AF-A0A924TCN7-F1
#
_entry.id   AF-A0A924TCN7-F1
#
_cell.length_a   1.000
_cell.length_b   1.000
_cell.length_c   1.000
_cell.angle_alpha   90.00
_cell.angle_beta   90.00
_cell.angle_gamma   90.00
#
_symmetry.space_group_name_H-M   'P 1'
#
loop_
_entity.id
_entity.type
_entity.pdbx_description
1 polymer ?
#
loop_
_entity_poly.entity_id
_entity_poly.type
_entity_poly.pdbx_seq_one_letter_code
_entity_poly.pdbx_strand_id
1 'polypeptide(L)' 'VTPTLSLSAVQFAFLLGGTVLIERLFSYPGIGSLAITAVVGRDLPLIQAVVLTFAVLFIAINLAVDGLVVLLNPRLRSSH' A
#
# COMPACT_ATOMS: atom_id res chain seq x y z
N VAL A 1 -2.63 -19.57 -1.70
CA VAL A 1 -1.95 -18.52 -2.51
C VAL A 1 -2.92 -17.68 -3.34
N THR A 2 -3.94 -18.27 -3.96
CA THR A 2 -4.93 -17.53 -4.78
C THR A 2 -5.76 -16.48 -4.01
N PRO A 3 -6.35 -16.76 -2.83
CA PRO A 3 -7.19 -15.77 -2.15
C PRO A 3 -6.38 -14.62 -1.54
N THR A 4 -5.20 -14.92 -0.99
CA THR A 4 -4.31 -13.93 -0.38
C THR A 4 -3.77 -12.95 -1.42
N LEU A 5 -3.39 -13.44 -2.60
CA LEU A 5 -2.97 -12.57 -3.70
C LEU A 5 -4.11 -11.63 -4.15
N SER A 6 -5.31 -12.17 -4.34
CA SER A 6 -6.48 -11.36 -4.70
C SER A 6 -6.83 -10.31 -3.63
N LEU A 7 -6.77 -10.66 -2.34
CA LEU A 7 -7.02 -9.70 -1.27
C LEU A 7 -5.96 -8.59 -1.25
N SER A 8 -4.69 -8.94 -1.45
CA SER A 8 -3.60 -7.96 -1.46
C SER A 8 -3.73 -6.95 -2.61
N ALA A 9 -4.18 -7.39 -3.79
CA ALA A 9 -4.43 -6.52 -4.94
C ALA A 9 -5.56 -5.51 -4.65
N VAL A 10 -6.64 -5.96 -4.00
CA VAL A 10 -7.73 -5.07 -3.59
C VAL A 10 -7.24 -4.06 -2.56
N GLN A 11 -6.47 -4.50 -1.57
CA GLN A 11 -5.97 -3.62 -0.52
C GLN A 11 -5.02 -2.55 -1.07
N PHE A 12 -4.18 -2.91 -2.04
CA PHE A 12 -3.35 -1.96 -2.77
C PHE A 12 -4.17 -0.92 -3.55
N ALA A 13 -5.23 -1.35 -4.24
CA ALA A 13 -6.15 -0.44 -4.94
C ALA A 13 -6.84 0.54 -3.97
N PHE A 14 -7.24 0.06 -2.79
CA PHE A 14 -7.79 0.92 -1.73
C PHE A 14 -6.78 1.93 -1.21
N LEU A 15 -5.52 1.54 -1.00
CA LEU A 15 -4.49 2.45 -0.54
C LEU A 15 -4.27 3.59 -1.54
N LEU A 16 -4.06 3.27 -2.82
CA LEU A 16 -3.89 4.27 -3.88
C LEU A 16 -5.12 5.17 -4.05
N GLY A 17 -6.31 4.58 -4.12
CA GLY A 17 -7.56 5.34 -4.27
C GLY A 17 -7.84 6.23 -3.06
N GLY A 18 -7.54 5.74 -1.85
CA GLY A 18 -7.69 6.46 -0.60
C GLY A 18 -6.77 7.68 -0.51
N THR A 19 -5.48 7.55 -0.82
CA THR A 19 -4.56 8.71 -0.81
C THR A 19 -4.98 9.76 -1.82
N VAL A 20 -5.32 9.37 -3.06
CA VAL A 20 -5.78 10.32 -4.07
C VAL A 20 -7.05 11.04 -3.62
N LEU A 21 -8.02 10.32 -3.04
CA LEU A 21 -9.26 10.90 -2.56
C LEU A 21 -9.01 11.94 -1.46
N ILE A 22 -8.17 11.62 -0.47
CA ILE A 22 -7.83 12.53 0.63
C ILE A 22 -7.11 13.76 0.09
N GLU A 23 -6.13 13.58 -0.80
CA GLU A 23 -5.39 14.70 -1.42
C GLU A 23 -6.32 15.65 -2.19
N ARG A 24 -7.28 15.10 -2.95
CA ARG A 24 -8.27 15.91 -3.69
C ARG A 24 -9.24 16.62 -2.77
N LEU A 25 -9.73 15.95 -1.73
CA LEU A 25 -10.67 16.54 -0.78
C LEU A 25 -10.06 17.71 0.00
N PHE A 26 -8.80 17.58 0.42
CA PHE A 26 -8.11 18.60 1.20
C PHE A 26 -7.26 19.56 0.34
N SER A 27 -7.30 19.44 -0.98
CA SER A 27 -6.46 20.22 -1.92
C SER A 27 -4.96 20.18 -1.56
N TYR A 28 -4.50 19.06 -1.01
CA TYR A 28 -3.11 18.90 -0.58
C TYR A 28 -2.30 18.16 -1.67
N PRO A 29 -1.17 18.73 -2.14
CA PRO A 29 -0.34 18.06 -3.13
C PRO A 29 0.41 16.89 -2.48
N GLY A 30 0.12 15.66 -2.93
CA GLY A 30 0.81 14.47 -2.46
C GLY A 30 1.16 13.49 -3.58
N ILE A 31 1.62 12.30 -3.17
CA ILE A 31 2.14 11.26 -4.07
C ILE A 31 1.02 10.68 -4.96
N GLY A 32 -0.22 10.68 -4.49
CA GLY A 32 -1.37 10.23 -5.29
C GLY A 32 -1.63 11.13 -6.50
N SER A 33 -1.58 12.44 -6.31
CA SER A 33 -1.73 13.43 -7.39
C SER A 33 -0.57 13.35 -8.38
N LEU A 34 0.65 13.13 -7.90
CA LEU A 34 1.84 12.88 -8.74
C LEU A 34 1.69 11.61 -9.57
N ALA A 35 1.14 10.54 -8.99
CA ALA A 35 0.87 9.29 -9.71
C ALA A 35 -0.07 9.52 -10.91
N ILE A 36 -1.14 10.29 -10.71
CA ILE A 36 -2.10 10.62 -11.77
C ILE A 36 -1.40 11.42 -12.88
N THR A 37 -0.64 12.45 -12.51
CA THR A 37 0.10 13.28 -13.48
C THR A 37 1.12 12.44 -14.25
N ALA A 38 1.82 11.51 -13.60
CA ALA A 38 2.77 10.60 -14.24
C ALA A 38 2.09 9.68 -15.27
N VAL A 39 0.91 9.15 -14.93
CA VAL A 39 0.11 8.29 -15.84
C VAL A 39 -0.38 9.09 -17.04
N VAL A 40 -0.89 10.30 -16.82
CA VAL A 40 -1.37 11.18 -17.89
C VAL A 40 -0.22 11.64 -18.79
N GLY A 41 0.92 12.00 -18.19
CA GLY A 41 2.15 12.39 -18.89
C GLY A 41 2.91 11.22 -19.52
N ARG A 42 2.49 9.97 -19.26
CA ARG A 42 3.20 8.73 -19.66
C ARG A 42 4.66 8.69 -19.21
N ASP A 43 4.95 9.32 -18.07
CA ASP A 43 6.28 9.32 -17.47
C ASP A 43 6.55 7.99 -16.78
N LEU A 44 6.96 6.99 -17.58
CA LEU A 44 7.22 5.63 -17.10
C LEU A 44 8.19 5.57 -15.89
N PRO A 45 9.30 6.34 -15.84
CA PRO A 45 10.18 6.32 -14.68
C PRO A 45 9.48 6.78 -13.40
N LEU A 46 8.61 7.79 -13.50
CA LEU A 46 7.88 8.33 -12.36
C LEU A 46 6.78 7.37 -11.90
N ILE A 47 6.06 6.75 -12.84
CA ILE A 47 5.08 5.69 -12.53
C ILE A 47 5.77 4.55 -11.78
N GLN A 48 6.92 4.08 -12.27
CA GLN A 48 7.66 3.00 -11.63
C GLN A 48 8.13 3.39 -10.22
N ALA A 49 8.65 4.60 -10.03
CA ALA A 49 9.06 5.09 -8.72
C ALA A 49 7.89 5.14 -7.73
N VAL A 50 6.72 5.61 -8.18
CA VAL A 50 5.50 5.61 -7.37
C VAL A 50 5.09 4.19 -7.00
N VAL A 51 5.03 3.27 -7.97
CA VAL A 51 4.66 1.87 -7.74
C VAL A 51 5.60 1.20 -6.74
N LEU A 52 6.91 1.39 -6.88
CA LEU A 52 7.91 0.86 -5.95
C LEU A 52 7.74 1.44 -4.55
N THR A 53 7.46 2.74 -4.44
CA THR A 53 7.22 3.40 -3.15
C THR A 53 6.02 2.78 -2.43
N PHE A 54 4.89 2.60 -3.13
CA PHE A 54 3.72 1.95 -2.56
C PHE A 54 3.96 0.46 -2.24
N ALA A 55 4.74 -0.26 -3.06
CA ALA A 55 5.10 -1.64 -2.78
C ALA A 55 5.91 -1.78 -1.49
N VAL A 56 6.92 -0.92 -1.29
CA VAL A 56 7.72 -0.91 -0.06
C VAL A 56 6.87 -0.56 1.16
N LEU A 57 6.01 0.46 1.06
CA LEU A 57 5.07 0.82 2.13
C LEU A 57 4.12 -0.33 2.46
N PHE A 58 3.58 -0.99 1.45
CA PHE A 58 2.70 -2.14 1.64
C PHE A 58 3.40 -3.28 2.39
N ILE A 59 4.63 -3.62 1.98
CA ILE A 59 5.43 -4.65 2.67
C ILE A 59 5.72 -4.23 4.12
N ALA A 60 6.10 -2.97 4.35
CA ALA A 60 6.39 -2.47 5.68
C ALA A 60 5.16 -2.52 6.61
N ILE A 61 3.99 -2.14 6.10
CA ILE A 61 2.73 -2.21 6.86
C ILE A 61 2.37 -3.67 7.17
N ASN A 62 2.45 -4.57 6.19
CA ASN A 62 2.17 -5.99 6.43
C ASN A 62 3.13 -6.57 7.48
N LEU A 63 4.43 -6.27 7.36
CA LEU A 63 5.43 -6.71 8.33
C LEU A 63 5.18 -6.14 9.73
N ALA A 64 4.75 -4.89 9.83
CA ALA A 64 4.36 -4.28 11.09
C ALA A 64 3.11 -4.94 11.70
N VAL A 65 2.11 -5.26 10.87
CA VAL A 65 0.91 -5.99 11.30
C VAL A 65 1.28 -7.39 11.78
N ASP A 66 2.11 -8.13 11.03
CA ASP A 66 2.58 -9.45 11.43
C ASP A 66 3.34 -9.40 12.76
N GLY A 67 4.24 -8.43 12.92
CA GLY A 67 4.96 -8.20 14.18
C GLY A 67 4.03 -7.87 15.35
N LEU A 68 3.02 -7.03 15.10
CA LEU A 68 2.02 -6.66 16.10
C LEU A 68 1.14 -7.86 16.49
N VAL A 69 0.78 -8.70 15.52
CA VAL A 69 0.04 -9.95 15.76
C VAL A 69 0.88 -10.91 16.60
N VAL A 70 2.17 -11.09 16.30
CA VAL A 70 3.08 -11.91 17.11
C VAL A 70 3.18 -11.39 18.55
N LEU A 71 3.24 -10.06 18.73
CA LEU A 71 3.31 -9.44 20.04
C LEU A 71 2.01 -9.57 20.85
N LEU A 72 0.85 -9.41 20.19
CA LEU A 72 -0.47 -9.44 20.83
C LEU A 72 -1.03 -10.85 21.04
N ASN A 73 -0.56 -11.85 20.28
CA ASN A 73 -1.00 -13.25 20.44
C ASN A 73 0.06 -14.13 21.16
N PRO A 74 0.04 -14.19 22.50
CA PRO A 74 0.90 -15.10 23.26
C PRO A 74 0.55 -16.59 23.05
N ARG A 75 -0.56 -16.92 22.36
CA ARG A 75 -1.04 -18.30 22.12
C ARG A 75 -0.34 -19.05 20.98
N LEU A 76 0.38 -18.36 20.08
CA LEU A 76 1.21 -19.02 19.06
C LEU A 76 2.51 -19.63 19.63
N ARG A 77 2.77 -19.43 20.92
CA ARG A 77 3.99 -19.89 21.60
C ARG A 77 3.97 -21.37 22.01
N SER A 78 2.85 -22.11 21.90
CA SER A 78 2.73 -23.46 22.52
C SER A 78 2.22 -24.61 21.64
N SER A 79 2.25 -24.52 20.30
CA SER A 79 1.97 -25.71 19.47
C SER A 79 3.27 -26.21 18.83
N HIS A 80 4.18 -26.65 19.69
CA HIS A 80 5.20 -27.63 19.34
C HIS A 80 4.67 -29.02 19.67
#